data_AF-A0A0N8IMY7-F1
#
_entry.id   AF-A0A0N8IMY7-F1
#
_cell.length_a   1.000
_cell.length_b   1.000
_cell.length_c   1.000
_cell.angle_alpha   90.00
_cell.angle_beta   90.00
_cell.angle_gamma   90.00
#
_symmetry.space_group_name_H-M   'P 1'
#
loop_
_entity.id
_entity.type
_entity.pdbx_description
1 polymer ?
#
loop_
_entity_poly.entity_id
_entity_poly.type
_entity_poly.pdbx_seq_one_letter_code
_entity_poly.pdbx_strand_id
1 'polypeptide(L)'
;MQEYIYHMVPRVMVGQELMPLNKLREMFPQLYERYAKKYFDHPERPKLLTKEIPKLNCLWNDVLHFLPIHPYHIFNVLTELDIQTKEKLLFYKIPIQKLAHNQNVMYLYSKENYKGPAGELATEDIIPFAIDEFIEIQQIPKETIDYYGMENKKGKNFGVFAYIPHVLSLGHVNVNDVEIITWDQI
;
A
#
# COMPACT_ATOMS: atom_id res chain seq x y z
N MET A 1 -21.69 4.19 -8.52
CA MET A 1 -21.23 2.90 -7.95
C MET A 1 -20.43 3.23 -6.70
N GLN A 2 -20.33 2.31 -5.74
CA GLN A 2 -19.50 2.54 -4.57
C GLN A 2 -18.08 2.10 -4.92
N GLU A 3 -17.11 2.99 -4.72
CA GLU A 3 -15.69 2.74 -4.98
C GLU A 3 -14.98 2.31 -3.69
N TYR A 4 -13.97 1.46 -3.83
CA TYR A 4 -13.25 0.85 -2.73
C TYR A 4 -11.74 1.06 -2.82
N ILE A 5 -11.10 0.98 -1.66
CA ILE A 5 -9.65 0.89 -1.53
C ILE A 5 -9.32 -0.33 -0.69
N TYR A 6 -8.13 -0.87 -0.86
CA TYR A 6 -7.77 -2.16 -0.30
C TYR A 6 -6.55 -2.07 0.60
N HIS A 7 -6.62 -2.74 1.75
CA HIS A 7 -5.51 -2.85 2.68
C HIS A 7 -5.35 -4.29 3.11
N MET A 8 -4.13 -4.83 3.09
CA MET A 8 -3.87 -6.17 3.60
C MET A 8 -4.30 -6.28 5.07
N VAL A 9 -5.04 -7.32 5.43
CA VAL A 9 -5.47 -7.52 6.83
C VAL A 9 -4.23 -7.76 7.70
N PRO A 10 -3.97 -6.91 8.73
CA PRO A 10 -2.84 -7.11 9.61
C PRO A 10 -2.95 -8.44 10.36
N ARG A 11 -1.85 -9.20 10.46
CA ARG A 11 -1.83 -10.49 11.17
C ARG A 11 -2.24 -10.40 12.65
N VAL A 12 -2.02 -9.26 13.30
CA VAL A 12 -2.40 -8.99 14.69
C VAL A 12 -2.91 -7.55 14.77
N MET A 13 -4.14 -7.36 15.21
CA MET A 13 -4.77 -6.05 15.28
C MET A 13 -5.35 -5.82 16.68
N VAL A 14 -5.39 -4.56 17.12
CA VAL A 14 -6.01 -4.15 18.39
C VAL A 14 -7.08 -3.12 18.07
N GLY A 15 -8.30 -3.36 18.55
CA GLY A 15 -9.45 -2.52 18.26
C GLY A 15 -10.04 -2.77 16.87
N GLN A 16 -10.56 -1.72 16.25
CA GLN A 16 -11.24 -1.75 14.95
C GLN A 16 -10.73 -0.64 14.02
N GLU A 17 -9.52 -0.14 14.27
CA GLU A 17 -8.93 0.95 13.52
C GLU A 17 -7.57 0.56 12.93
N LEU A 18 -7.40 0.79 11.64
CA LEU A 18 -6.09 0.83 11.03
C LEU A 18 -5.41 2.13 11.46
N MET A 19 -4.18 2.02 11.95
CA MET A 19 -3.38 3.15 12.42
C MET A 19 -2.02 3.19 11.72
N PRO A 20 -1.48 4.39 11.45
CA PRO A 20 -0.11 4.53 10.96
C PRO A 20 0.92 3.98 11.94
N LEU A 21 2.07 3.58 11.41
CA LEU A 21 3.10 2.92 12.20
C LEU A 21 3.65 3.81 13.33
N ASN A 22 3.82 5.11 13.10
CA ASN A 22 4.24 6.03 14.16
C ASN A 22 3.19 6.15 15.28
N LYS A 23 1.89 6.04 14.97
CA LYS A 23 0.85 6.02 15.99
C LYS A 23 0.86 4.73 16.80
N LEU A 24 1.11 3.58 16.16
CA LEU A 24 1.34 2.32 16.85
C LEU A 24 2.54 2.40 17.81
N ARG A 25 3.59 3.14 17.46
CA ARG A 25 4.76 3.32 18.35
C ARG A 25 4.38 3.97 19.68
N GLU A 26 3.45 4.91 19.65
CA GLU A 26 2.98 5.64 20.83
C GLU A 26 2.01 4.80 21.66
N MET A 27 1.03 4.17 21.00
CA MET A 27 -0.10 3.51 21.69
C MET A 27 0.13 2.03 21.98
N PHE A 28 0.81 1.33 21.08
CA PHE A 28 1.01 -0.12 21.12
C PHE A 28 2.45 -0.51 20.69
N PRO A 29 3.49 -0.18 21.48
CA PRO A 29 4.90 -0.35 21.08
C PRO A 29 5.26 -1.76 20.59
N GLN A 30 4.64 -2.80 21.16
CA GLN A 30 4.84 -4.19 20.73
C GLN A 30 4.35 -4.46 19.29
N LEU A 31 3.24 -3.84 18.88
CA LEU A 31 2.76 -3.92 17.51
C LEU A 31 3.66 -3.12 16.57
N TYR A 32 4.14 -1.95 17.00
CA TYR A 32 5.15 -1.20 16.24
C TYR A 32 6.38 -2.05 15.96
N GLU A 33 6.99 -2.65 16.98
CA GLU A 33 8.19 -3.50 16.81
C GLU A 33 7.93 -4.64 15.83
N ARG A 34 6.75 -5.27 15.89
CA ARG A 34 6.36 -6.33 14.95
C ARG A 34 6.29 -5.81 13.52
N TYR A 35 5.60 -4.70 13.28
CA TYR A 35 5.35 -4.19 11.93
C TYR A 35 6.51 -3.39 11.34
N ALA A 36 7.38 -2.83 12.18
CA ALA A 36 8.59 -2.13 11.75
C ALA A 36 9.67 -3.08 11.21
N LYS A 37 9.68 -4.36 11.62
CA LYS A 37 10.67 -5.37 11.17
C LYS A 37 10.86 -5.41 9.66
N LYS A 38 9.79 -5.22 8.87
CA LYS A 38 9.85 -5.23 7.39
C LYS A 38 10.74 -4.13 6.80
N TYR A 39 11.06 -3.08 7.56
CA TYR A 39 11.94 -2.01 7.10
C TYR A 39 13.42 -2.31 7.36
N PHE A 40 13.76 -3.36 8.11
CA PHE A 40 15.14 -3.71 8.47
C PHE A 40 15.68 -4.93 7.72
N ASP A 41 15.01 -5.39 6.68
CA ASP A 41 15.44 -6.54 5.86
C ASP A 41 16.38 -6.16 4.69
N HIS A 42 16.63 -4.86 4.49
CA HIS A 42 17.57 -4.32 3.49
C HIS A 42 18.25 -3.05 4.02
N PRO A 43 19.55 -2.79 3.78
CA PRO A 43 20.28 -1.64 4.34
C PRO A 43 19.65 -0.27 4.06
N GLU A 44 18.95 -0.12 2.93
CA GLU A 44 18.33 1.15 2.54
C GLU A 44 16.88 1.32 3.04
N ARG A 45 16.18 0.24 3.39
CA ARG A 45 14.76 0.32 3.77
C ARG A 45 14.49 1.04 5.10
N PRO A 46 15.41 1.09 6.10
CA PRO A 46 15.19 1.90 7.29
C PRO A 46 15.01 3.39 6.97
N LYS A 47 15.60 3.88 5.87
CA LYS A 47 15.45 5.27 5.42
C LYS A 47 14.02 5.62 4.99
N LEU A 48 13.19 4.62 4.68
CA LEU A 48 11.75 4.86 4.45
C LEU A 48 11.10 5.42 5.71
N LEU A 49 11.51 5.03 6.91
CA LEU A 49 10.90 5.51 8.16
C LEU A 49 11.13 7.02 8.43
N THR A 50 12.03 7.64 7.68
CA THR A 50 12.32 9.09 7.73
C THR A 50 12.05 9.76 6.39
N LYS A 51 11.44 9.05 5.43
CA LYS A 51 11.13 9.61 4.12
C LYS A 51 9.92 10.50 4.22
N GLU A 52 10.04 11.73 3.74
CA GLU A 52 8.93 12.68 3.70
C GLU A 52 7.99 12.41 2.53
N ILE A 53 6.70 12.67 2.74
CA ILE A 53 5.67 12.68 1.69
C ILE A 53 5.37 14.15 1.34
N PRO A 54 5.77 14.62 0.15
CA PRO A 54 5.40 15.93 -0.35
C PRO A 54 3.88 16.14 -0.29
N LYS A 55 3.43 17.39 -0.11
CA LYS A 55 2.02 17.81 -0.03
C LYS A 55 1.26 17.38 1.23
N LEU A 56 1.69 16.33 1.94
CA LEU A 56 1.16 15.97 3.26
C LEU A 56 2.00 16.50 4.43
N ASN A 57 3.26 16.88 4.18
CA ASN A 57 4.20 17.36 5.20
C ASN A 57 4.32 16.39 6.40
N CYS A 58 4.38 15.09 6.10
CA CYS A 58 4.51 14.01 7.08
C CYS A 58 5.51 12.96 6.60
N LEU A 59 5.81 11.97 7.45
CA LEU A 59 6.69 10.86 7.09
C LEU A 59 5.92 9.69 6.48
N TRP A 60 6.63 8.82 5.77
CA TRP A 60 6.12 7.59 5.16
C TRP A 60 5.37 6.67 6.13
N ASN A 61 5.80 6.65 7.40
CA ASN A 61 5.23 5.87 8.49
C ASN A 61 4.14 6.61 9.28
N ASP A 62 3.78 7.84 8.89
CA ASP A 62 2.64 8.60 9.41
C ASP A 62 1.34 8.36 8.61
N VAL A 63 1.43 7.67 7.47
CA VAL A 63 0.26 7.38 6.62
C VAL A 63 -0.07 5.90 6.57
N LEU A 64 -1.34 5.61 6.31
CA LEU A 64 -1.81 4.32 5.83
C LEU A 64 -1.64 4.25 4.31
N HIS A 65 -1.31 3.05 3.82
CA HIS A 65 -1.04 2.78 2.41
C HIS A 65 -2.14 1.87 1.88
N PHE A 66 -2.93 2.36 0.93
CA PHE A 66 -4.02 1.60 0.34
C PHE A 66 -3.78 1.36 -1.15
N LEU A 67 -4.20 0.19 -1.62
CA LEU A 67 -4.29 -0.09 -3.04
C LEU A 67 -5.57 0.53 -3.59
N PRO A 68 -5.51 1.35 -4.66
CA PRO A 68 -6.67 1.83 -5.39
C PRO A 68 -7.16 0.83 -6.45
N ILE A 69 -6.73 -0.43 -6.37
CA ILE A 69 -7.03 -1.51 -7.32
C ILE A 69 -7.46 -2.75 -6.57
N HIS A 70 -8.46 -3.47 -7.08
CA HIS A 70 -8.86 -4.76 -6.53
C HIS A 70 -7.68 -5.74 -6.55
N PRO A 71 -7.32 -6.38 -5.41
CA PRO A 71 -6.11 -7.20 -5.31
C PRO A 71 -6.13 -8.44 -6.23
N TYR A 72 -7.31 -8.84 -6.71
CA TYR A 72 -7.48 -9.84 -7.77
C TYR A 72 -6.65 -9.56 -9.02
N HIS A 73 -6.57 -8.31 -9.46
CA HIS A 73 -5.82 -7.99 -10.66
C HIS A 73 -4.32 -8.28 -10.50
N ILE A 74 -3.79 -8.10 -9.28
CA ILE A 74 -2.40 -8.44 -8.95
C ILE A 74 -2.22 -9.96 -8.97
N PHE A 75 -3.11 -10.69 -8.30
CA PHE A 75 -3.09 -12.15 -8.25
C PHE A 75 -3.16 -12.77 -9.66
N ASN A 76 -4.04 -12.26 -10.51
CA ASN A 76 -4.23 -12.74 -11.87
C ASN A 76 -2.94 -12.57 -12.69
N VAL A 77 -2.29 -11.40 -12.65
CA VAL A 77 -1.03 -11.16 -13.37
C VAL A 77 0.10 -12.07 -12.84
N LEU A 78 0.21 -12.25 -11.52
CA LEU A 78 1.22 -13.16 -10.96
C LEU A 78 0.99 -14.60 -11.44
N THR A 79 -0.27 -15.03 -11.52
CA THR A 79 -0.66 -16.36 -12.01
C THR A 79 -0.35 -16.53 -13.50
N GLU A 80 -0.66 -15.53 -14.33
CA GLU A 80 -0.36 -15.54 -15.78
C GLU A 80 1.15 -15.60 -16.07
N LEU A 81 2.00 -15.14 -15.14
CA LEU A 81 3.45 -15.19 -15.23
C LEU A 81 4.07 -16.43 -14.58
N ASP A 82 3.26 -17.43 -14.22
CA ASP A 82 3.66 -18.66 -13.50
C ASP A 82 4.39 -18.38 -12.17
N ILE A 83 4.06 -17.27 -11.51
CA ILE A 83 4.68 -16.86 -10.25
C ILE A 83 3.89 -17.46 -9.09
N GLN A 84 4.48 -18.44 -8.41
CA GLN A 84 3.83 -19.09 -7.28
C GLN A 84 3.60 -18.12 -6.12
N THR A 85 2.34 -17.94 -5.74
CA THR A 85 1.97 -17.19 -4.55
C THR A 85 1.67 -18.15 -3.40
N LYS A 86 2.31 -17.94 -2.24
CA LYS A 86 2.36 -18.95 -1.16
C LYS A 86 1.20 -18.88 -0.16
N GLU A 87 0.43 -17.80 -0.13
CA GLU A 87 -0.57 -17.56 0.90
C GLU A 87 -1.86 -16.96 0.30
N LYS A 88 -3.02 -17.37 0.84
CA LYS A 88 -4.28 -16.65 0.64
C LYS A 88 -4.19 -15.34 1.41
N LEU A 89 -3.86 -14.27 0.70
CA LEU A 89 -3.79 -12.94 1.29
C LEU A 89 -5.20 -12.38 1.46
N LEU A 90 -5.47 -11.89 2.66
CA LEU A 90 -6.72 -11.24 3.01
C LEU A 90 -6.58 -9.73 2.89
N PHE A 91 -7.61 -9.09 2.35
CA PHE A 91 -7.69 -7.64 2.20
C PHE A 91 -9.00 -7.13 2.79
N TYR A 92 -8.94 -6.00 3.48
CA TYR A 92 -10.11 -5.19 3.74
C TYR A 92 -10.51 -4.50 2.44
N LYS A 93 -11.80 -4.60 2.06
CA LYS A 93 -12.42 -3.86 0.96
C LYS A 93 -13.15 -2.65 1.53
N ILE A 94 -12.43 -1.55 1.66
CA ILE A 94 -12.84 -0.38 2.43
C ILE A 94 -13.56 0.60 1.51
N PRO A 95 -14.83 0.97 1.79
CA PRO A 95 -15.49 2.06 1.09
C PRO A 95 -14.66 3.35 1.13
N ILE A 96 -14.46 4.01 -0.01
CA ILE A 96 -13.59 5.19 -0.09
C ILE A 96 -14.04 6.31 0.86
N GLN A 97 -15.35 6.40 1.16
CA GLN A 97 -15.92 7.38 2.09
C GLN A 97 -15.36 7.28 3.52
N LYS A 98 -14.79 6.13 3.91
CA LYS A 98 -14.12 6.00 5.21
C LYS A 98 -12.83 6.82 5.31
N LEU A 99 -12.34 7.40 4.21
CA LEU A 99 -11.22 8.36 4.19
C LEU A 99 -11.64 9.83 4.32
N ALA A 100 -12.94 10.14 4.43
CA ALA A 100 -13.48 11.51 4.33
C ALA A 100 -12.92 12.52 5.36
N HIS A 101 -12.45 12.03 6.50
CA HIS A 101 -11.89 12.86 7.56
C HIS A 101 -10.36 12.87 7.59
N ASN A 102 -9.71 12.18 6.66
CA ASN A 102 -8.26 12.10 6.56
C ASN A 102 -7.74 13.07 5.49
N GLN A 103 -6.44 13.39 5.58
CA GLN A 103 -5.74 14.04 4.46
C GLN A 103 -5.18 12.96 3.55
N ASN A 104 -5.54 13.01 2.26
CA ASN A 104 -5.25 11.96 1.30
C ASN A 104 -4.47 12.52 0.11
N VAL A 105 -3.54 11.73 -0.42
CA VAL A 105 -2.88 11.97 -1.71
C VAL A 105 -2.79 10.66 -2.47
N MET A 106 -2.73 10.72 -3.80
CA MET A 106 -2.36 9.57 -4.60
C MET A 106 -0.86 9.62 -4.88
N TYR A 107 -0.16 8.55 -4.52
CA TYR A 107 1.21 8.29 -4.94
C TYR A 107 1.18 7.45 -6.21
N LEU A 108 1.61 8.00 -7.34
CA LEU A 108 1.56 7.32 -8.64
C LEU A 108 2.59 6.18 -8.74
N TYR A 109 3.69 6.27 -7.98
CA TYR A 109 4.78 5.29 -7.97
C TYR A 109 5.38 5.06 -9.36
N SER A 110 5.57 6.13 -10.12
CA SER A 110 6.10 6.07 -11.49
C SER A 110 7.55 5.57 -11.48
N LYS A 111 7.87 4.63 -12.36
CA LYS A 111 9.20 3.99 -12.42
C LYS A 111 10.30 4.99 -12.73
N GLU A 112 10.01 5.99 -13.56
CA GLU A 112 10.92 7.04 -14.02
C GLU A 112 11.36 7.95 -12.87
N ASN A 113 10.46 8.18 -11.92
CA ASN A 113 10.67 9.07 -10.78
C ASN A 113 11.17 8.33 -9.53
N TYR A 114 11.13 6.99 -9.52
CA TYR A 114 11.50 6.20 -8.35
C TYR A 114 13.02 6.13 -8.16
N LYS A 115 13.49 6.75 -7.07
CA LYS A 115 14.92 6.82 -6.69
C LYS A 115 15.31 5.80 -5.60
N GLY A 116 14.54 4.73 -5.46
CA GLY A 116 14.76 3.72 -4.43
C GLY A 116 14.23 4.10 -3.04
N PRO A 117 14.41 3.22 -2.03
CA PRO A 117 13.92 3.45 -0.67
C PRO A 117 14.59 4.64 0.02
N ALA A 118 15.85 4.90 -0.32
CA ALA A 118 16.68 5.96 0.26
C ALA A 118 16.49 7.33 -0.42
N GLY A 119 16.05 7.36 -1.68
CA GLY A 119 15.88 8.59 -2.45
C GLY A 119 14.53 9.25 -2.18
N GLU A 120 14.46 10.56 -2.28
CA GLU A 120 13.24 11.35 -2.02
C GLU A 120 12.05 10.97 -2.91
N LEU A 121 10.83 11.25 -2.45
CA LEU A 121 9.64 11.18 -3.29
C LEU A 121 9.61 12.39 -4.23
N ALA A 122 9.41 12.14 -5.53
CA ALA A 122 9.21 13.20 -6.50
C ALA A 122 7.84 13.86 -6.25
N THR A 123 7.80 15.18 -6.16
CA THR A 123 6.58 15.95 -5.82
C THR A 123 5.50 15.80 -6.89
N GLU A 124 5.91 15.63 -8.15
CA GLU A 124 5.07 15.34 -9.30
C GLU A 124 4.40 13.96 -9.22
N ASP A 125 4.99 13.02 -8.48
CA ASP A 125 4.46 11.66 -8.30
C ASP A 125 3.43 11.59 -7.17
N ILE A 126 3.23 12.69 -6.44
CA ILE A 126 2.22 12.84 -5.40
C ILE A 126 1.17 13.81 -5.92
N ILE A 127 -0.05 13.34 -6.20
CA ILE A 127 -1.12 14.20 -6.73
C ILE A 127 -2.23 14.41 -5.69
N PRO A 128 -2.95 15.55 -5.75
CA PRO A 128 -4.14 15.76 -4.93
C PRO A 128 -5.14 14.61 -5.08
N PHE A 129 -5.84 14.28 -4.01
CA PHE A 129 -6.82 13.21 -3.99
C PHE A 129 -8.17 13.76 -3.52
N ALA A 130 -9.19 13.60 -4.36
CA ALA A 130 -10.58 13.94 -4.03
C ALA A 130 -11.41 12.65 -3.99
N ILE A 131 -12.10 12.42 -2.87
CA ILE A 131 -12.89 11.19 -2.65
C ILE A 131 -14.03 11.06 -3.66
N ASP A 132 -14.69 12.17 -3.98
CA ASP A 132 -15.83 12.18 -4.89
C ASP A 132 -15.43 12.00 -6.37
N GLU A 133 -14.15 12.16 -6.68
CA GLU A 133 -13.57 11.97 -8.02
C GLU A 133 -12.80 10.65 -8.14
N PHE A 134 -12.67 9.90 -7.03
CA PHE A 134 -11.93 8.65 -7.02
C PHE A 134 -12.64 7.60 -7.87
N ILE A 135 -11.84 6.89 -8.66
CA ILE A 135 -12.26 5.73 -9.44
C ILE A 135 -11.22 4.65 -9.22
N GLU A 136 -11.67 3.43 -8.92
CA GLU A 136 -10.78 2.28 -8.81
C GLU A 136 -10.00 2.04 -10.11
N ILE A 137 -8.70 1.82 -9.97
CA ILE A 137 -7.85 1.40 -11.06
C ILE A 137 -8.25 -0.01 -11.47
N GLN A 138 -8.53 -0.19 -12.76
CA GLN A 138 -9.04 -1.45 -13.32
C GLN A 138 -7.94 -2.34 -13.91
N GLN A 139 -6.73 -1.81 -14.08
CA GLN A 139 -5.63 -2.50 -14.76
C GLN A 139 -4.30 -2.26 -14.04
N ILE A 140 -3.48 -3.31 -13.99
CA ILE A 140 -2.13 -3.23 -13.43
C ILE A 140 -1.23 -2.43 -14.39
N PRO A 141 -0.42 -1.48 -13.89
CA PRO A 141 0.53 -0.75 -14.72
C PRO A 141 1.50 -1.67 -15.43
N LYS A 142 1.84 -1.37 -16.69
CA LYS A 142 2.76 -2.18 -17.48
C LYS A 142 4.12 -2.34 -16.79
N GLU A 143 4.57 -1.29 -16.12
CA GLU A 143 5.82 -1.22 -15.38
C GLU A 143 5.86 -2.25 -14.24
N THR A 144 4.70 -2.52 -13.62
CA THR A 144 4.54 -3.56 -12.60
C THR A 144 4.67 -4.95 -13.21
N ILE A 145 4.03 -5.20 -14.36
CA ILE A 145 4.10 -6.49 -15.08
C ILE A 145 5.54 -6.77 -15.53
N ASP A 146 6.19 -5.78 -16.15
CA ASP A 146 7.59 -5.86 -16.57
C ASP A 146 8.51 -6.16 -15.36
N TYR A 147 8.27 -5.50 -14.23
CA TYR A 147 9.00 -5.73 -12.99
C TYR A 147 8.86 -7.16 -12.48
N TYR A 148 7.65 -7.71 -12.42
CA TYR A 148 7.44 -9.11 -12.01
C TYR A 148 8.17 -10.09 -12.93
N GLY A 149 8.07 -9.91 -14.25
CA GLY A 149 8.76 -10.77 -15.22
C GLY A 149 10.28 -10.72 -15.09
N MET A 150 10.84 -9.54 -14.78
CA MET A 150 12.27 -9.37 -14.54
C MET A 150 12.72 -9.99 -13.20
N GLU A 151 12.00 -9.76 -12.11
CA GLU A 151 12.38 -10.25 -10.78
C GLU A 151 12.16 -11.75 -10.63
N ASN A 152 11.12 -12.32 -11.25
CA ASN A 152 10.88 -13.76 -11.25
C ASN A 152 12.09 -14.52 -11.85
N LYS A 153 12.64 -14.01 -12.95
CA LYS A 153 13.85 -14.58 -13.59
C LYS A 153 15.09 -14.55 -12.70
N LYS A 154 15.14 -13.64 -11.72
CA LYS A 154 16.25 -13.55 -10.75
C LYS A 154 16.13 -14.55 -9.60
N GLY A 155 14.98 -15.23 -9.47
CA GLY A 155 14.75 -16.27 -8.46
C GLY A 155 14.72 -15.75 -7.02
N LYS A 156 14.50 -14.45 -6.81
CA LYS A 156 14.43 -13.80 -5.49
C LYS A 156 13.00 -13.37 -5.18
N ASN A 157 12.68 -13.29 -3.89
CA ASN A 157 11.44 -12.64 -3.47
C ASN A 157 11.49 -11.15 -3.82
N PHE A 158 10.38 -10.62 -4.31
CA PHE A 158 10.26 -9.23 -4.73
C PHE A 158 8.95 -8.60 -4.22
N GLY A 159 8.87 -7.28 -4.27
CA GLY A 159 7.72 -6.54 -3.77
C GLY A 159 6.54 -6.65 -4.72
N VAL A 160 5.48 -7.37 -4.34
CA VAL A 160 4.30 -7.56 -5.18
C VAL A 160 3.47 -6.28 -5.41
N PHE A 161 3.81 -5.16 -4.78
CA PHE A 161 3.12 -3.86 -5.01
C PHE A 161 4.02 -2.80 -5.66
N ALA A 162 5.20 -3.19 -6.16
CA ALA A 162 6.11 -2.26 -6.80
C ALA A 162 5.48 -1.65 -8.06
N TYR A 163 5.57 -0.32 -8.19
CA TYR A 163 5.03 0.47 -9.31
C TYR A 163 3.50 0.42 -9.47
N ILE A 164 2.77 -0.05 -8.45
CA ILE A 164 1.32 0.14 -8.37
C ILE A 164 1.08 1.48 -7.65
N PRO A 165 0.17 2.36 -8.14
CA PRO A 165 -0.23 3.54 -7.41
C PRO A 165 -0.80 3.21 -6.03
N HIS A 166 -0.64 4.10 -5.06
CA HIS A 166 -1.17 3.94 -3.71
C HIS A 166 -1.91 5.20 -3.26
N VAL A 167 -3.04 5.03 -2.57
CA VAL A 167 -3.64 6.11 -1.80
C VAL A 167 -2.92 6.17 -0.46
N LEU A 168 -2.28 7.31 -0.19
CA LEU A 168 -1.63 7.60 1.08
C LEU A 168 -2.58 8.44 1.92
N SER A 169 -2.96 7.93 3.08
CA SER A 169 -3.94 8.57 3.97
C SER A 169 -3.29 8.89 5.31
N LEU A 170 -3.17 10.18 5.63
CA LEU A 170 -2.76 10.68 6.93
C LEU A 170 -3.98 10.72 7.86
N GLY A 171 -4.06 9.74 8.76
CA GLY A 171 -5.17 9.55 9.68
C GLY A 171 -5.34 8.08 10.08
N HIS A 172 -6.47 7.75 10.68
CA HIS A 172 -6.87 6.39 11.01
C HIS A 172 -8.09 5.99 10.17
N VAL A 173 -8.34 4.69 10.04
CA VAL A 173 -9.50 4.19 9.29
C VAL A 173 -10.21 3.12 10.12
N ASN A 174 -11.46 3.37 10.46
CA ASN A 174 -12.32 2.39 11.10
C ASN A 174 -12.65 1.26 10.11
N VAL A 175 -12.27 0.04 10.43
CA VAL A 175 -12.52 -1.17 9.64
C VAL A 175 -13.64 -2.03 10.22
N ASN A 176 -14.46 -1.48 11.11
CA ASN A 176 -15.68 -2.15 11.53
C ASN A 176 -16.65 -2.25 10.34
N ASP A 177 -17.30 -3.40 10.25
CA ASP A 177 -18.26 -3.76 9.20
C ASP A 177 -17.70 -3.65 7.77
N VAL A 178 -16.36 -3.71 7.63
CA VAL A 178 -15.69 -3.76 6.33
C VAL A 178 -15.58 -5.21 5.87
N GLU A 179 -15.95 -5.46 4.62
CA GLU A 179 -15.81 -6.77 3.99
C GLU A 179 -14.33 -7.19 3.94
N ILE A 180 -14.07 -8.46 4.28
CA ILE A 180 -12.75 -9.09 4.11
C ILE A 180 -12.84 -10.02 2.92
N ILE A 181 -12.01 -9.76 1.91
CA ILE A 181 -11.90 -10.54 0.69
C ILE A 181 -10.56 -11.27 0.62
N THR A 182 -10.49 -12.34 -0.18
CA THR A 182 -9.22 -12.93 -0.60
C THR A 182 -8.83 -12.38 -1.97
N TRP A 183 -7.54 -12.18 -2.21
CA TRP A 183 -7.06 -11.66 -3.49
C TRP A 183 -7.21 -12.61 -4.69
N ASP A 184 -7.64 -13.86 -4.50
CA ASP A 184 -7.86 -14.84 -5.58
C ASP A 184 -9.32 -14.85 -6.07
N GLN A 185 -10.13 -13.91 -5.60
CA GLN A 185 -11.56 -13.77 -5.90
C GLN A 185 -11.89 -12.32 -6.28
N ILE A 186 -12.98 -12.11 -7.02
CA ILE A 186 -13.57 -10.80 -7.37
C ILE A 186 -14.75 -10.51 -6.45
#